data_AF-A0A941EZJ9-F1
#
_entry.id   AF-A0A941EZJ9-F1
#
_cell.length_a   1.000
_cell.length_b   1.000
_cell.length_c   1.000
_cell.angle_alpha   90.00
_cell.angle_beta   90.00
_cell.angle_gamma   90.00
#
_symmetry.space_group_name_H-M   'P 1'
#
loop_
_entity.id
_entity.type
_entity.pdbx_description
1 polymer ?
#
loop_
_entity_poly.entity_id
_entity_poly.type
_entity_poly.pdbx_seq_one_letter_code
_entity_poly.pdbx_strand_id
1 'polypeptide(L)' 'MKKHFIITTDKETASTIEAQCNGIIHAHRSFELGGVKHEERYSLVKIVAKTDAGITPEDIFFLGYFAGIKK' A
#
# COMPACT_ATOMS: atom_id res chain seq x y z
N MET A 1 -3.47 -6.51 18.13
CA MET A 1 -3.02 -7.49 17.13
C MET A 1 -2.98 -6.77 15.80
N LYS A 2 -1.78 -6.54 15.22
CA LYS A 2 -1.63 -5.66 14.04
C LYS A 2 -2.47 -6.16 12.85
N LYS A 3 -3.29 -5.28 12.28
CA LYS A 3 -4.00 -5.53 11.02
C LYS A 3 -3.01 -5.52 9.85
N HIS A 4 -3.23 -6.43 8.90
CA HIS A 4 -2.46 -6.50 7.66
C HIS A 4 -3.40 -6.63 6.47
N PHE A 5 -2.99 -6.03 5.36
CA PHE A 5 -3.73 -6.00 4.10
C PHE A 5 -2.81 -6.45 2.97
N ILE A 6 -3.38 -7.16 2.00
CA ILE A 6 -2.68 -7.60 0.80
C ILE A 6 -3.42 -7.01 -0.40
N ILE A 7 -2.70 -6.23 -1.20
CA ILE A 7 -3.21 -5.65 -2.44
C ILE A 7 -2.59 -6.42 -3.60
N THR A 8 -3.44 -6.93 -4.49
CA THR A 8 -3.02 -7.45 -5.79
C THR A 8 -3.17 -6.34 -6.83
N THR A 9 -2.09 -6.00 -7.52
CA THR A 9 -2.05 -4.89 -8.48
C THR A 9 -0.98 -5.10 -9.54
N ASP A 10 -0.76 -4.17 -10.46
CA ASP A 10 0.32 -4.24 -11.44
C ASP A 10 1.66 -3.74 -10.87
N LYS A 11 2.74 -3.89 -11.64
CA LYS A 11 4.10 -3.53 -11.18
C LYS A 11 4.31 -2.03 -10.98
N GLU A 12 3.67 -1.20 -11.80
CA GLU A 12 3.77 0.27 -11.72
C GLU A 12 3.05 0.78 -10.47
N THR A 13 1.83 0.30 -10.24
CA THR A 13 1.05 0.61 -9.04
C THR A 13 1.76 0.13 -7.78
N ALA A 14 2.30 -1.09 -7.78
CA ALA A 14 3.07 -1.60 -6.64
C ALA A 14 4.29 -0.72 -6.31
N SER A 15 5.03 -0.26 -7.32
CA SER A 15 6.19 0.63 -7.14
C SER A 15 5.78 1.99 -6.58
N THR A 16 4.61 2.49 -6.99
CA THR A 16 4.07 3.76 -6.46
C THR A 16 3.66 3.62 -4.99
N ILE A 17 3.00 2.52 -4.61
CA ILE A 17 2.63 2.25 -3.22
C ILE A 17 3.88 2.10 -2.35
N GLU A 18 4.91 1.41 -2.84
CA GLU A 18 6.21 1.29 -2.16
C GLU A 18 6.85 2.67 -1.92
N ALA A 19 6.90 3.53 -2.93
CA ALA A 19 7.44 4.88 -2.81
C ALA A 19 6.65 5.75 -1.82
N GLN A 20 5.33 5.63 -1.80
CA GLN A 20 4.46 6.30 -0.84
C GLN A 20 4.73 5.82 0.59
N CYS A 21 4.76 4.51 0.81
CA CYS A 21 4.99 3.94 2.15
C CYS A 21 6.38 4.28 2.70
N ASN A 22 7.40 4.38 1.83
CA ASN A 22 8.76 4.74 2.20
C ASN A 22 8.99 6.26 2.37
N GLY A 23 7.95 7.08 2.24
CA GLY A 23 7.99 8.49 2.60
C GLY A 23 8.51 9.43 1.50
N ILE A 24 8.68 8.96 0.27
CA ILE A 24 9.00 9.83 -0.89
C ILE A 24 7.76 10.69 -1.24
N ILE A 25 6.58 10.18 -0.95
CA ILE A 25 5.28 10.85 -1.14
C ILE A 25 4.57 10.74 0.21
N HIS A 26 4.10 11.84 0.79
CA HIS A 26 3.53 11.95 2.14
C HIS A 26 2.49 10.84 2.47
N ALA A 27 2.93 9.69 2.96
CA ALA A 27 2.04 8.65 3.45
C ALA A 27 1.36 9.12 4.75
N HIS A 28 0.04 9.02 4.77
CA HIS A 28 -0.77 9.12 5.98
C HIS A 28 -0.15 8.20 7.06
N ARG A 29 0.14 8.78 8.23
CA ARG A 29 1.10 8.30 9.26
C ARG A 29 0.81 6.92 9.88
N SER A 30 -0.16 6.17 9.38
CA SER A 30 -0.77 5.03 10.06
C SER A 30 -0.38 3.66 9.47
N PHE A 31 0.27 3.58 8.30
CA PHE A 31 0.68 2.30 7.67
C PHE A 31 2.19 2.21 7.41
N GLU A 32 2.68 0.97 7.29
CA GLU A 32 4.05 0.61 6.91
C GLU A 32 4.05 -0.46 5.81
N LEU A 33 5.09 -0.45 4.98
CA LEU A 33 5.29 -1.48 3.96
C LEU A 33 5.73 -2.77 4.64
N GLY A 34 4.93 -3.83 4.47
CA GLY A 34 5.22 -5.17 4.96
C GLY A 34 5.95 -6.05 3.94
N GLY A 35 6.01 -5.63 2.68
CA GLY A 35 6.74 -6.30 1.59
C GLY A 35 6.07 -6.16 0.23
N VAL A 36 6.85 -6.29 -0.84
CA VAL A 36 6.38 -6.32 -2.23
C VAL A 36 6.88 -7.59 -2.89
N LYS A 37 6.00 -8.29 -3.61
CA LYS A 37 6.35 -9.45 -4.44
C LYS A 37 5.87 -9.20 -5.86
N HIS A 38 6.75 -9.35 -6.84
CA HIS A 38 6.39 -9.30 -8.25
C HIS A 38 6.26 -10.71 -8.81
N GLU A 39 5.17 -10.94 -9.54
CA GLU A 39 4.88 -12.13 -10.33
C GLU A 39 4.77 -11.73 -11.80
N GLU A 40 4.78 -12.70 -12.73
CA GLU A 40 4.75 -12.39 -14.17
C GLU A 40 3.57 -11.52 -14.61
N ARG A 41 2.42 -11.63 -13.92
CA ARG A 41 1.16 -10.97 -14.32
C ARG A 41 0.63 -9.97 -13.30
N TYR A 42 1.18 -9.94 -12.10
CA TYR A 42 0.68 -9.10 -11.01
C TYR A 42 1.78 -8.87 -9.97
N SER A 43 1.51 -7.99 -9.04
CA SER A 43 2.33 -7.69 -7.88
C SER A 43 1.46 -7.76 -6.64
N LEU A 44 2.02 -8.29 -5.57
CA LEU A 44 1.42 -8.32 -4.25
C LEU A 44 2.12 -7.31 -3.37
N VAL A 45 1.35 -6.41 -2.77
CA VAL A 45 1.84 -5.45 -1.79
C VAL A 45 1.24 -5.76 -0.44
N LYS A 46 2.08 -6.07 0.53
CA LYS A 46 1.69 -6.26 1.92
C LYS A 46 1.81 -4.93 2.65
N ILE A 47 0.72 -4.52 3.30
CA ILE A 47 0.65 -3.30 4.09
C ILE A 47 0.30 -3.68 5.52
N VAL A 48 1.00 -3.09 6.47
CA VAL A 48 0.81 -3.35 7.90
C VAL A 48 0.38 -2.05 8.58
N ALA A 49 -0.64 -2.15 9.43
CA ALA A 49 -1.05 -1.02 10.26
C ALA A 49 -0.01 -0.79 11.38
N LYS A 50 0.48 0.46 11.51
CA LYS A 50 1.40 0.86 12.59
C LYS A 50 0.70 0.88 13.95
N THR A 51 -0.57 1.25 13.97
CA THR A 51 -1.42 1.28 15.16
C THR A 51 -2.68 0.43 14.94
N ASP A 52 -3.14 -0.25 15.99
CA ASP A 52 -4.39 -1.02 15.96
C ASP A 52 -5.64 -0.11 15.88
N ALA A 53 -5.48 1.18 16.20
CA ALA A 53 -6.56 2.16 16.26
C ALA A 53 -6.89 2.70 14.85
N GLY A 54 -8.02 2.25 14.31
CA GLY A 54 -8.80 3.03 13.34
C GLY A 54 -8.52 2.79 11.86
N ILE A 55 -7.55 1.95 11.46
CA ILE A 55 -7.40 1.62 10.02
C ILE A 55 -8.53 0.68 9.58
N THR A 56 -9.26 1.17 8.59
CA THR A 56 -10.32 0.48 7.84
C THR A 56 -9.77 0.01 6.49
N PRO A 57 -10.43 -0.96 5.83
CA PRO A 57 -10.11 -1.29 4.45
C PRO A 57 -10.18 -0.09 3.49
N GLU A 58 -11.04 0.89 3.77
CA GLU A 58 -11.19 2.11 2.94
C GLU A 58 -9.93 2.98 2.95
N ASP A 59 -9.22 3.06 4.08
CA ASP A 59 -7.93 3.76 4.18
C ASP A 59 -6.87 3.13 3.25
N ILE A 60 -6.98 1.84 2.98
CA ILE A 60 -6.09 1.09 2.09
C ILE A 60 -6.48 1.32 0.62
N PHE A 61 -7.76 1.50 0.31
CA PHE A 61 -8.21 1.83 -1.05
C PHE A 61 -7.65 3.17 -1.54
N PHE A 62 -7.44 4.14 -0.63
CA PHE A 62 -6.79 5.41 -0.99
C PHE A 62 -5.38 5.19 -1.56
N LEU A 63 -4.62 4.20 -1.09
CA LEU A 63 -3.27 3.91 -1.62
C LEU A 63 -3.30 3.42 -3.07
N GLY A 64 -4.30 2.59 -3.40
CA GLY A 64 -4.53 2.17 -4.80
C GLY A 64 -5.05 3.32 -5.68
N TYR A 65 -5.93 4.17 -5.13
CA TYR A 65 -6.53 5.29 -5.87
C TYR A 65 -5.48 6.37 -6.24
N PHE A 66 -4.58 6.72 -5.33
CA PHE A 66 -3.49 7.68 -5.62
C PHE A 66 -2.48 7.17 -6.65
N ALA A 67 -2.32 5.84 -6.79
CA ALA A 67 -1.49 5.28 -7.85
C ALA A 67 -2.15 5.39 -9.23
N GLY A 68 -3.48 5.30 -9.31
CA GLY A 68 -4.23 5.43 -10.58
C GLY A 68 -4.45 6.87 -11.07
N ILE A 69 -4.31 7.89 -10.21
CA ILE A 69 -4.51 9.30 -10.59
C ILE A 69 -3.27 9.94 -11.23
N LYS A 70 -2.09 9.30 -11.20
CA LYS A 70 -0.96 9.73 -12.03
C LYS A 70 -1.21 9.34 -13.50
N LYS A 71 -2.06 10.11 -14.17
CA LYS A 71 -2.11 10.23 -15.63
C LYS A 71 -1.65 11.61 -16.04
#